data_AF-A0A831UL29-F1
#
_entry.id   AF-A0A831UL29-F1
#
_cell.length_a   1.000
_cell.length_b   1.000
_cell.length_c   1.000
_cell.angle_alpha   90.00
_cell.angle_beta   90.00
_cell.angle_gamma   90.00
#
_symmetry.space_group_name_H-M   'P 1'
#
loop_
_entity.id
_entity.type
_entity.pdbx_description
1 polymer ?
#
loop_
_entity_poly.entity_id
_entity_poly.type
_entity_poly.pdbx_seq_one_letter_code
_entity_poly.pdbx_strand_id
1 'polypeptide(L)'
;ILRSESRDGGLTWSDAEDTEFPNPNSAVDFLRLRNGHLLLAYNNSMNSRTPLTVAISTDNDKSYPYRRDIVGGANTFAYPYAIQTQDDRIHIIFTTNSRTTIMHAVFNEEAIMDPKWQSE
;
A
#
# COMPACT_ATOMS: atom_id res chain seq x y z
N ILE A 1 1.32 -2.13 11.95
CA ILE A 1 2.35 -1.20 11.41
C ILE A 1 2.49 -0.07 12.44
N LEU A 2 3.68 0.49 12.64
CA LEU A 2 3.85 1.67 13.49
C LEU A 2 3.89 2.94 12.63
N ARG A 3 3.34 4.03 13.16
CA ARG A 3 3.28 5.34 12.50
C ARG A 3 3.96 6.39 13.37
N SER A 4 4.69 7.30 12.74
CA SER A 4 5.26 8.47 13.38
C SER A 4 5.22 9.64 12.40
N GLU A 5 5.13 10.87 12.91
CA GLU A 5 5.08 12.10 12.11
C GLU A 5 6.32 12.97 12.34
N SER A 6 6.79 13.61 11.27
CA SER A 6 7.73 14.72 11.36
C SER A 6 7.07 16.02 10.89
N ARG A 7 7.42 17.14 11.53
CA ARG A 7 6.94 18.49 11.20
C ARG A 7 8.07 19.44 10.79
N ASP A 8 9.29 18.92 10.68
CA ASP A 8 10.52 19.68 10.44
C ASP A 8 11.39 19.08 9.32
N GLY A 9 10.75 18.35 8.39
CA GLY A 9 11.44 17.76 7.24
C GLY A 9 12.20 16.48 7.55
N GLY A 10 11.84 15.77 8.63
CA GLY A 10 12.41 14.48 9.01
C GLY A 10 13.55 14.56 10.03
N LEU A 11 13.80 15.74 10.63
CA LEU A 11 14.86 15.92 11.64
C LEU A 11 14.42 15.35 12.99
N THR A 12 13.18 15.61 13.38
CA THR A 12 12.56 15.02 14.57
C THR A 12 11.24 14.34 14.21
N TRP A 13 10.90 13.36 15.04
CA TRP A 13 9.75 12.48 14.87
C TRP A 13 8.99 12.38 16.18
N SER A 14 7.67 12.24 16.09
CA SER A 14 6.84 11.90 17.24
C SER A 14 7.20 10.50 17.76
N ASP A 15 6.75 10.19 18.97
CA ASP A 15 6.68 8.80 19.40
C ASP A 15 5.87 7.98 18.38
N ALA A 16 6.25 6.71 18.22
CA ALA A 16 5.59 5.82 17.29
C ALA A 16 4.30 5.29 17.91
N GLU A 17 3.21 5.31 17.13
CA GLU A 17 1.90 4.85 17.54
C GLU A 17 1.48 3.60 16.74
N ASP A 18 0.75 2.70 17.39
CA ASP A 18 0.14 1.56 16.73
C ASP A 18 -0.94 2.02 15.75
N THR A 19 -0.87 1.50 14.52
CA THR A 19 -1.94 1.66 13.52
C THR A 19 -2.87 0.44 13.50
N GLU A 20 -4.03 0.59 12.88
CA GLU A 20 -4.96 -0.52 12.64
C GLU A 20 -4.45 -1.55 11.61
N PHE A 21 -3.36 -1.25 10.89
CA PHE A 21 -2.90 -2.09 9.79
C PHE A 21 -2.09 -3.29 10.29
N PRO A 22 -2.53 -4.53 10.00
CA PRO A 22 -1.74 -5.70 10.30
C PRO A 22 -0.46 -5.74 9.44
N ASN A 23 0.58 -6.43 9.92
CA ASN A 23 1.80 -6.61 9.16
C ASN A 23 2.57 -7.85 9.61
N PRO A 24 2.92 -8.79 8.71
CA PRO A 24 3.63 -10.04 9.03
C PRO A 24 5.16 -9.82 9.07
N ASN A 25 5.62 -8.68 9.58
CA ASN A 25 7.00 -8.24 9.50
C ASN A 25 7.54 -8.18 8.05
N SER A 26 6.72 -7.65 7.13
CA SER A 26 7.10 -7.32 5.75
C SER A 26 7.26 -5.80 5.59
N ALA A 27 7.98 -5.39 4.53
CA ALA A 27 8.00 -3.98 4.16
C ALA A 27 6.61 -3.55 3.66
N VAL A 28 6.38 -2.25 3.78
CA VAL A 28 5.23 -1.54 3.25
C VAL A 28 5.75 -0.38 2.41
N ASP A 29 4.90 0.18 1.57
CA ASP A 29 5.22 1.41 0.84
C ASP A 29 4.10 2.44 0.99
N PHE A 30 4.47 3.71 1.04
CA PHE A 30 3.56 4.82 1.31
C PHE A 30 3.80 5.96 0.33
N LEU A 31 2.80 6.25 -0.50
CA LEU A 31 2.89 7.17 -1.62
C LEU A 31 1.82 8.26 -1.51
N ARG A 32 2.23 9.52 -1.65
CA ARG A 32 1.28 10.62 -1.88
C ARG A 32 0.99 10.73 -3.37
N LEU A 33 -0.26 10.56 -3.76
CA LEU A 33 -0.73 10.72 -5.13
C LEU A 33 -0.80 12.22 -5.50
N ARG A 34 -0.83 12.51 -6.81
CA ARG A 34 -0.87 13.87 -7.38
C ARG A 34 -2.06 14.70 -6.90
N ASN A 35 -3.21 14.06 -6.65
CA ASN A 35 -4.40 14.70 -6.09
C ASN A 35 -4.32 14.95 -4.58
N GLY A 36 -3.24 14.52 -3.93
CA GLY A 36 -3.00 14.68 -2.50
C GLY A 36 -3.47 13.53 -1.62
N HIS A 37 -4.16 12.53 -2.18
CA HIS A 37 -4.52 11.31 -1.45
C HIS A 37 -3.27 10.49 -1.10
N LEU A 38 -3.39 9.62 -0.09
CA LEU A 38 -2.30 8.78 0.39
C LEU A 38 -2.62 7.32 0.11
N LEU A 39 -1.65 6.61 -0.47
CA LEU A 39 -1.71 5.21 -0.81
C LEU A 39 -0.76 4.42 0.09
N LEU A 40 -1.28 3.42 0.79
CA LEU A 40 -0.50 2.45 1.56
C LEU A 40 -0.56 1.06 0.89
N ALA A 41 0.58 0.52 0.50
CA ALA A 41 0.72 -0.86 0.05
C ALA A 41 1.30 -1.72 1.18
N TYR A 42 0.56 -2.74 1.61
CA TYR A 42 0.91 -3.56 2.78
C TYR A 42 0.36 -4.98 2.68
N ASN A 43 0.90 -5.90 3.49
CA ASN A 43 0.32 -7.23 3.62
C ASN A 43 -0.78 -7.22 4.69
N ASN A 44 -2.04 -7.42 4.30
CA ASN A 44 -3.19 -7.38 5.20
C ASN A 44 -3.35 -8.66 6.04
N SER A 45 -2.32 -8.98 6.83
CA SER A 45 -2.28 -10.17 7.69
C SER A 45 -1.22 -9.98 8.78
N MET A 46 -1.46 -10.54 9.96
CA MET A 46 -0.46 -10.52 11.04
C MET A 46 0.64 -11.57 10.85
N ASN A 47 0.40 -12.60 10.03
CA ASN A 47 1.21 -13.81 10.02
C ASN A 47 1.63 -14.28 8.62
N SER A 48 1.08 -13.68 7.56
CA SER A 48 1.29 -14.17 6.20
C SER A 48 1.53 -13.04 5.23
N ARG A 49 2.48 -13.22 4.31
CA ARG A 49 2.77 -12.28 3.23
C ARG A 49 1.76 -12.42 2.08
N THR A 50 0.48 -12.53 2.39
CA THR A 50 -0.65 -12.63 1.46
C THR A 50 -1.93 -12.31 2.23
N PRO A 51 -2.87 -11.53 1.67
CA PRO A 51 -2.77 -10.83 0.39
C PRO A 51 -1.78 -9.65 0.43
N LEU A 52 -1.46 -9.10 -0.73
CA LEU A 52 -0.91 -7.75 -0.84
C LEU A 52 -2.06 -6.81 -1.16
N THR A 53 -2.25 -5.81 -0.30
CA THR A 53 -3.41 -4.93 -0.26
C THR A 53 -2.95 -3.50 -0.42
N VAL A 54 -3.77 -2.71 -1.10
CA VAL A 54 -3.62 -1.26 -1.24
C VAL A 54 -4.77 -0.58 -0.51
N ALA A 55 -4.47 0.40 0.34
CA ALA A 55 -5.44 1.24 1.03
C ALA A 55 -5.26 2.71 0.64
N ILE A 56 -6.36 3.46 0.52
CA ILE A 56 -6.37 4.89 0.17
C ILE A 56 -6.97 5.71 1.31
N SER A 57 -6.26 6.77 1.70
CA SER A 57 -6.77 7.87 2.54
C SER A 57 -6.95 9.13 1.72
N THR A 58 -8.14 9.73 1.83
CA THR A 58 -8.49 11.00 1.19
C THR A 58 -8.52 12.18 2.17
N ASP A 59 -8.18 11.93 3.43
CA ASP A 59 -8.34 12.88 4.55
C ASP A 59 -7.03 13.12 5.33
N ASN A 60 -5.90 12.95 4.64
CA ASN A 60 -4.55 13.15 5.14
C ASN A 60 -4.24 12.25 6.34
N ASP A 61 -4.38 10.94 6.13
CA ASP A 61 -3.97 9.87 7.05
C ASP A 61 -4.85 9.75 8.31
N LYS A 62 -6.09 10.25 8.27
CA LYS A 62 -7.03 10.11 9.38
C LYS A 62 -7.87 8.85 9.26
N SER A 63 -8.25 8.47 8.03
CA SER A 63 -9.00 7.24 7.76
C SER A 63 -8.63 6.63 6.41
N TYR A 64 -8.86 5.31 6.30
CA TYR A 64 -8.60 4.53 5.08
C TYR A 64 -9.82 3.68 4.69
N PRO A 65 -10.90 4.33 4.22
CA PRO A 65 -12.17 3.65 3.92
C PRO A 65 -12.12 2.80 2.64
N TYR A 66 -11.15 3.03 1.74
CA TYR A 66 -10.99 2.27 0.50
C TYR A 66 -9.80 1.33 0.62
N ARG A 67 -10.03 0.02 0.39
CA ARG A 67 -8.99 -1.01 0.43
C ARG A 67 -9.27 -2.06 -0.64
N ARG A 68 -8.21 -2.60 -1.24
CA ARG A 68 -8.30 -3.68 -2.23
C ARG A 68 -7.09 -4.57 -2.24
N ASP A 69 -7.32 -5.87 -2.30
CA ASP A 69 -6.27 -6.84 -2.57
C ASP A 69 -5.86 -6.76 -4.04
N ILE A 70 -4.63 -6.38 -4.31
CA ILE A 70 -4.09 -6.32 -5.68
C ILE A 70 -3.54 -7.69 -6.12
N VAL A 71 -3.22 -8.56 -5.16
CA VAL A 71 -2.89 -9.96 -5.40
C VAL A 71 -3.08 -10.77 -4.11
N GLY A 72 -3.50 -12.02 -4.25
CA GLY A 72 -3.65 -12.97 -3.15
C GLY A 72 -3.45 -14.42 -3.59
N GLY A 73 -3.84 -15.35 -2.72
CA GLY A 73 -3.71 -16.79 -2.95
C GLY A 73 -2.57 -17.44 -2.17
N ALA A 74 -2.22 -18.67 -2.56
CA ALA A 74 -1.30 -19.54 -1.81
C ALA A 74 0.19 -19.13 -1.89
N ASN A 75 0.52 -18.11 -2.68
CA ASN A 75 1.88 -17.62 -2.79
C ASN A 75 2.18 -16.55 -1.72
N THR A 76 3.44 -16.13 -1.64
CA THR A 76 3.87 -14.97 -0.84
C THR A 76 4.12 -13.78 -1.74
N PHE A 77 3.81 -12.58 -1.25
CA PHE A 77 3.95 -11.30 -1.93
C PHE A 77 4.59 -10.31 -0.96
N ALA A 78 5.71 -9.72 -1.32
CA ALA A 78 6.49 -8.91 -0.39
C ALA A 78 7.24 -7.77 -1.06
N TYR A 79 7.64 -6.80 -0.24
CA TYR A 79 8.48 -5.66 -0.64
C TYR A 79 7.84 -4.86 -1.78
N PRO A 80 6.62 -4.33 -1.56
CA PRO A 80 6.00 -3.44 -2.53
C PRO A 80 6.85 -2.17 -2.70
N TYR A 81 6.84 -1.61 -3.90
CA TYR A 81 7.31 -0.27 -4.21
C TYR A 81 6.40 0.35 -5.27
N ALA A 82 5.86 1.52 -4.98
CA ALA A 82 4.82 2.19 -5.73
C ALA A 82 5.30 3.53 -6.28
N ILE A 83 4.93 3.82 -7.52
CA ILE A 83 5.08 5.15 -8.13
C ILE A 83 3.79 5.54 -8.85
N GLN A 84 3.54 6.83 -8.97
CA GLN A 84 2.51 7.36 -9.86
C GLN A 84 3.16 8.01 -11.08
N THR A 85 2.78 7.54 -12.27
CA THR A 85 3.30 8.07 -13.55
C THR A 85 2.58 9.36 -13.97
N GLN A 86 2.96 9.93 -15.11
CA GLN A 86 2.38 11.20 -15.61
C GLN A 86 0.97 11.04 -16.18
N ASP A 87 0.59 9.83 -16.55
CA ASP A 87 -0.74 9.44 -17.04
C ASP A 87 -1.65 8.96 -15.89
N ASP A 88 -1.37 9.43 -14.67
CA ASP A 88 -2.08 9.15 -13.41
C ASP A 88 -2.14 7.68 -12.95
N ARG A 89 -1.57 6.75 -13.73
CA ARG A 89 -1.47 5.33 -13.35
C ARG A 89 -0.53 5.13 -12.17
N ILE A 90 -0.93 4.20 -11.31
CA ILE A 90 -0.15 3.72 -10.18
C ILE A 90 0.50 2.41 -10.60
N HIS A 91 1.82 2.38 -10.53
CA HIS A 91 2.63 1.20 -10.80
C HIS A 91 3.15 0.67 -9.48
N ILE A 92 2.90 -0.61 -9.18
CA ILE A 92 3.45 -1.28 -8.01
C ILE A 92 4.25 -2.50 -8.45
N ILE A 93 5.52 -2.53 -8.09
CA ILE A 93 6.34 -3.74 -8.18
C ILE A 93 6.39 -4.43 -6.82
N PHE A 94 6.45 -5.75 -6.82
CA PHE A 94 6.57 -6.54 -5.61
C PHE A 94 7.17 -7.90 -5.94
N THR A 95 7.73 -8.57 -4.94
CA THR A 95 8.32 -9.89 -5.09
C THR A 95 7.29 -10.98 -4.82
N THR A 96 7.40 -12.13 -5.49
CA THR A 96 6.64 -13.35 -5.24
C THR A 96 7.52 -14.60 -5.33
N ASN A 97 6.95 -15.80 -5.16
CA ASN A 97 7.67 -17.08 -5.18
C ASN A 97 8.85 -17.07 -4.18
N SER A 98 8.60 -16.74 -2.91
CA SER A 98 9.67 -16.62 -1.90
C SER A 98 10.75 -15.59 -2.28
N ARG A 99 10.35 -14.53 -2.97
CA ARG A 99 11.18 -13.43 -3.49
C ARG A 99 12.09 -13.75 -4.68
N THR A 100 11.82 -14.80 -5.46
CA THR A 100 12.59 -15.12 -6.68
C THR A 100 12.02 -14.51 -7.95
N THR A 101 10.81 -13.93 -7.90
CA THR A 101 10.13 -13.35 -9.05
C THR A 101 9.66 -11.94 -8.71
N ILE A 102 9.83 -10.99 -9.63
CA ILE A 102 9.24 -9.65 -9.52
C ILE A 102 7.97 -9.63 -10.37
N MET A 103 6.89 -9.17 -9.75
CA MET A 103 5.60 -8.91 -10.37
C MET A 103 5.40 -7.41 -10.51
N HIS A 104 4.53 -7.02 -11.43
CA HIS A 104 4.19 -5.62 -11.68
C HIS A 104 2.67 -5.50 -11.87
N ALA A 105 2.04 -4.66 -11.07
CA ALA A 105 0.63 -4.29 -11.20
C ALA A 105 0.51 -2.82 -11.64
N VAL A 106 -0.48 -2.54 -12.47
CA VAL A 106 -0.80 -1.20 -12.96
C VAL A 106 -2.29 -0.96 -12.86
N PHE A 107 -2.70 0.15 -12.25
CA PHE A 107 -4.10 0.53 -12.10
C PHE A 107 -4.23 2.04 -11.85
N ASN A 108 -5.44 2.58 -12.01
CA ASN A 108 -5.77 3.93 -11.54
C ASN A 108 -6.31 3.88 -10.11
N GLU A 109 -6.29 5.01 -9.39
CA GLU A 109 -6.82 5.09 -8.03
C GLU A 109 -8.29 4.62 -7.93
N GLU A 110 -9.11 4.92 -8.95
CA GLU A 110 -10.51 4.48 -9.03
C GLU A 110 -10.66 2.96 -8.93
N ALA A 111 -9.68 2.20 -9.42
CA ALA A 111 -9.66 0.75 -9.30
C ALA A 111 -9.52 0.26 -7.86
N ILE A 112 -9.22 1.13 -6.89
CA ILE A 112 -9.23 0.81 -5.45
C ILE A 112 -10.51 1.35 -4.80
N MET A 113 -10.95 2.53 -5.22
CA MET A 113 -12.07 3.25 -4.60
C MET A 113 -13.46 2.75 -5.03
N ASP A 114 -13.63 2.27 -6.27
CA ASP A 114 -14.93 1.81 -6.77
C ASP A 114 -15.19 0.35 -6.36
N PRO A 115 -16.13 0.06 -5.42
CA PRO A 115 -16.41 -1.30 -4.98
C PRO A 115 -16.92 -2.24 -6.09
N LYS A 116 -17.32 -1.71 -7.26
CA LYS A 116 -17.80 -2.51 -8.39
C LYS A 116 -16.74 -2.84 -9.43
N TRP A 117 -15.55 -2.26 -9.33
CA TRP A 117 -14.51 -2.46 -10.34
C TRP A 117 -14.05 -3.92 -10.39
N GLN A 118 -14.23 -4.55 -11.56
CA GLN A 118 -13.67 -5.83 -11.95
C GLN A 118 -12.78 -5.58 -13.18
N SER A 119 -11.58 -6.14 -13.21
CA SER A 119 -10.71 -6.05 -14.39
C SER A 119 -11.41 -6.69 -15.59
N GLU A 120 -11.51 -5.97 -16.71
CA GLU A 120 -11.81 -6.55 -18.02
C GLU A 120 -10.66 -7.42 -18.55
#